data_AF-A0ABD5J3A7-F1
#
_entry.id   AF-A0ABD5J3A7-F1
#
_cell.length_a   1.000
_cell.length_b   1.000
_cell.length_c   1.000
_cell.angle_alpha   90.00
_cell.angle_beta   90.00
_cell.angle_gamma   90.00
#
_symmetry.space_group_name_H-M   'P 1'
#
loop_
_entity.id
_entity.type
_entity.pdbx_description
1 polymer ?
#
loop_
_entity_poly.entity_id
_entity_poly.type
_entity_poly.pdbx_seq_one_letter_code
_entity_poly.pdbx_strand_id
1 'polypeptide(L)'
;MACRQRDRLPRYWFANRLVLTLSGQRPVHTLLGHALPAAYDRLIELAPRAPLRPAGGRATAPVVRRCGEYQPRHGVIEAFARIASGDRLSALAFRLELGADARWRCAAIDLGPLAQAVSDGS
;
A
#
# COMPACT_ATOMS: atom_id res chain seq x y z
N MET A 1 19.99 -6.18 6.23
CA MET A 1 20.16 -6.41 4.77
C MET A 1 18.89 -6.92 4.06
N ALA A 2 17.99 -7.68 4.71
CA ALA A 2 16.78 -8.25 4.06
C ALA A 2 15.68 -7.25 3.64
N CYS A 3 15.60 -6.06 4.26
CA CYS A 3 14.62 -5.02 3.88
C CYS A 3 14.84 -4.49 2.45
N ARG A 4 16.09 -4.21 2.07
CA ARG A 4 16.45 -3.67 0.74
C ARG A 4 16.15 -4.64 -0.41
N GLN A 5 16.15 -5.94 -0.16
CA GLN A 5 15.90 -6.95 -1.20
C GLN A 5 14.41 -7.13 -1.46
N ARG A 6 13.56 -6.95 -0.43
CA ARG A 6 12.10 -6.96 -0.57
C ARG A 6 11.62 -5.75 -1.35
N ASP A 7 12.18 -4.57 -1.11
CA ASP A 7 11.81 -3.33 -1.83
C ASP A 7 12.09 -3.37 -3.34
N ARG A 8 12.90 -4.32 -3.82
CA ARG A 8 13.14 -4.54 -5.26
C ARG A 8 12.00 -5.27 -5.95
N LEU A 9 11.13 -5.93 -5.19
CA LEU A 9 9.97 -6.62 -5.74
C LEU A 9 8.87 -5.58 -6.01
N PRO A 10 8.24 -5.59 -7.20
CA PRO A 10 7.23 -4.58 -7.57
C PRO A 10 6.18 -4.39 -6.48
N ARG A 11 5.64 -5.47 -5.92
CA ARG A 11 4.63 -5.43 -4.87
C ARG A 11 5.05 -4.66 -3.61
N TYR A 12 6.28 -4.81 -3.14
CA TYR A 12 6.75 -4.13 -1.93
C TYR A 12 7.04 -2.66 -2.22
N TRP A 13 7.62 -2.36 -3.38
CA TRP A 13 7.82 -0.98 -3.82
C TRP A 13 6.48 -0.22 -3.90
N PHE A 14 5.48 -0.82 -4.56
CA PHE A 14 4.14 -0.27 -4.65
C PHE A 14 3.48 -0.16 -3.28
N ALA A 15 3.48 -1.22 -2.47
CA ALA A 15 2.89 -1.19 -1.13
C ALA A 15 3.47 -0.05 -0.27
N ASN A 16 4.80 0.13 -0.25
CA ASN A 16 5.42 1.21 0.51
C ASN A 16 5.01 2.59 -0.01
N ARG A 17 4.94 2.79 -1.33
CA ARG A 17 4.50 4.05 -1.92
C ARG A 17 3.05 4.37 -1.58
N LEU A 18 2.17 3.37 -1.73
CA LEU A 18 0.76 3.50 -1.38
C LEU A 18 0.57 3.83 0.10
N VAL A 19 1.32 3.16 1.00
CA VAL A 19 1.28 3.45 2.45
C VAL A 19 1.69 4.89 2.73
N LEU A 20 2.79 5.37 2.14
CA LEU A 20 3.26 6.75 2.34
C LEU A 20 2.24 7.77 1.84
N THR A 21 1.54 7.47 0.74
CA THR A 21 0.48 8.33 0.21
C THR A 21 -0.75 8.33 1.12
N LEU A 22 -1.23 7.15 1.51
CA LEU A 22 -2.41 6.98 2.35
C LEU A 22 -2.17 7.36 3.82
N SER A 23 -0.93 7.52 4.25
CA SER A 23 -0.58 8.11 5.55
C SER A 23 -0.42 9.64 5.49
N GLY A 24 -0.54 10.25 4.31
CA GLY A 24 -0.32 11.68 4.08
C GLY A 24 1.14 12.13 4.16
N GLN A 25 2.10 11.19 4.11
CA GLN A 25 3.54 11.51 4.11
C GLN A 25 4.05 11.86 2.72
N ARG A 26 3.38 11.39 1.67
CA ARG A 26 3.68 11.72 0.28
C ARG A 26 2.41 12.11 -0.47
N PRO A 27 2.48 13.08 -1.39
CA PRO A 27 1.31 13.45 -2.19
C PRO A 27 1.01 12.40 -3.28
N VAL A 28 -0.25 12.32 -3.69
CA VAL A 28 -0.75 11.35 -4.69
C VAL A 28 -0.06 11.50 -6.04
N HIS A 29 0.30 12.73 -6.42
CA HIS A 29 0.96 12.99 -7.71
C HIS A 29 2.30 12.25 -7.88
N THR A 30 2.93 11.77 -6.80
CA THR A 30 4.15 10.94 -6.89
C THR A 30 3.90 9.57 -7.51
N LEU A 31 2.63 9.17 -7.64
CA LEU A 31 2.18 7.95 -8.30
C LEU A 31 1.77 8.19 -9.76
N LEU A 32 1.90 9.41 -10.29
CA LEU A 32 1.69 9.68 -11.71
C LEU A 32 2.66 8.83 -12.55
N GLY A 33 2.13 8.17 -13.58
CA GLY A 33 2.87 7.22 -14.41
C GLY A 33 3.09 5.84 -13.77
N HIS A 34 2.78 5.69 -12.48
CA HIS A 34 2.83 4.43 -11.73
C HIS A 34 1.45 3.90 -11.35
N ALA A 35 0.39 4.68 -11.53
CA ALA A 35 -1.01 4.24 -11.38
C ALA A 35 -1.78 4.42 -12.69
N LEU A 36 -2.67 3.48 -13.00
CA LEU A 36 -3.68 3.63 -14.04
C LEU A 36 -4.83 4.53 -13.54
N PRO A 37 -5.65 5.10 -14.45
CA PRO A 37 -6.69 6.07 -14.09
C PRO A 37 -7.59 5.62 -12.94
N ALA A 38 -8.15 4.40 -13.01
CA ALA A 38 -9.04 3.88 -11.97
C ALA A 38 -8.40 3.79 -10.57
N ALA A 39 -7.13 3.36 -10.49
CA ALA A 39 -6.40 3.36 -9.22
C ALA A 39 -6.08 4.78 -8.75
N TYR A 40 -5.76 5.68 -9.68
CA TYR A 40 -5.42 7.06 -9.37
C TYR A 40 -6.63 7.83 -8.81
N ASP A 41 -7.80 7.66 -9.40
CA ASP A 41 -9.06 8.23 -8.91
C ASP A 41 -9.34 7.77 -7.47
N ARG A 42 -9.20 6.47 -7.23
CA ARG A 42 -9.36 5.90 -5.89
C ARG A 42 -8.35 6.45 -4.88
N LEU A 43 -7.11 6.72 -5.31
CA LEU A 43 -6.10 7.35 -4.46
C LEU A 43 -6.44 8.81 -4.13
N ILE A 44 -7.00 9.57 -5.08
CA ILE A 44 -7.46 10.94 -4.84
C ILE A 44 -8.59 10.96 -3.81
N GLU A 45 -9.48 9.96 -3.80
CA GLU A 45 -10.54 9.84 -2.80
C GLU A 45 -10.00 9.50 -1.40
N LEU A 46 -9.03 8.57 -1.33
CA LEU A 46 -8.54 8.03 -0.05
C LEU A 46 -7.48 8.90 0.61
N ALA A 47 -6.55 9.49 -0.17
CA ALA A 47 -5.39 10.18 0.38
C ALA A 47 -5.71 11.40 1.27
N PRO A 48 -6.69 12.26 0.96
CA PRO A 48 -7.06 13.39 1.82
C PRO A 48 -7.55 12.96 3.21
N ARG A 49 -8.18 11.78 3.29
CA ARG A 49 -8.64 11.20 4.56
C ARG A 49 -7.50 10.64 5.40
N ALA A 50 -6.32 10.49 4.80
CA ALA A 50 -5.12 9.90 5.39
C ALA A 50 -5.43 8.71 6.31
N PRO A 51 -6.10 7.65 5.80
CA PRO A 51 -6.67 6.59 6.64
C PRO A 51 -5.63 5.79 7.44
N LEU A 52 -4.36 5.83 7.01
CA LEU A 52 -3.25 5.18 7.71
C LEU A 52 -2.47 6.14 8.62
N ARG A 53 -2.91 7.40 8.74
CA ARG A 53 -2.26 8.38 9.60
C ARG A 53 -2.23 7.86 11.04
N PRO A 54 -1.06 7.86 11.71
CA PRO A 54 -0.96 7.44 13.10
C PRO A 54 -1.91 8.27 13.98
N ALA A 55 -2.70 7.60 14.82
CA ALA A 55 -3.62 8.29 15.74
C ALA A 55 -2.85 8.76 16.98
N GLY A 56 -2.62 10.07 17.10
CA GLY A 56 -1.94 10.69 18.24
C GLY A 56 -0.42 10.82 18.07
N GLY A 57 0.18 11.79 18.77
CA GLY A 57 1.58 12.22 18.59
C GLY A 57 2.66 11.19 18.96
N ARG A 58 2.27 10.00 19.44
CA ARG A 58 3.18 8.90 19.83
C ARG A 58 3.06 7.67 18.94
N ALA A 59 2.14 7.66 17.98
CA ALA A 59 1.88 6.48 17.16
C ALA A 59 2.95 6.31 16.07
N THR A 60 3.45 5.07 15.96
CA THR A 60 4.51 4.69 15.02
C THR A 60 4.06 4.87 13.57
N ALA A 61 4.97 5.34 12.71
CA ALA A 61 4.70 5.45 11.28
C ALA A 61 4.22 4.10 10.69
N PRO A 62 3.26 4.10 9.76
CA PRO A 62 2.73 2.86 9.21
C PRO A 62 3.80 2.12 8.41
N VAL A 63 3.97 0.82 8.67
CA VAL A 63 4.97 -0.04 8.02
C VAL A 63 4.33 -1.27 7.39
N VAL A 64 4.81 -1.64 6.20
CA VAL A 64 4.41 -2.89 5.54
C VAL A 64 5.06 -4.07 6.26
N ARG A 65 4.25 -4.82 7.02
CA ARG A 65 4.70 -5.98 7.79
C ARG A 65 4.93 -7.21 6.92
N ARG A 66 4.05 -7.41 5.96
CA ARG A 66 4.05 -8.56 5.03
C ARG A 66 3.34 -8.15 3.76
N CYS A 67 3.89 -8.56 2.62
CA CYS A 67 3.20 -8.46 1.34
C CYS A 67 3.14 -9.83 0.67
N GLY A 68 1.93 -10.31 0.39
CA GLY A 68 1.68 -11.50 -0.41
C GLY A 68 1.30 -11.13 -1.84
N GLU A 69 1.41 -12.09 -2.74
CA GLU A 69 1.02 -11.93 -4.14
C GLU A 69 0.33 -13.18 -4.68
N TYR A 70 -0.49 -12.96 -5.69
CA TYR A 70 -1.14 -13.95 -6.53
C TYR A 70 -1.02 -13.47 -7.98
N GLN A 71 -0.59 -14.33 -8.89
CA GLN A 71 -0.43 -14.00 -10.30
C GLN A 71 -1.50 -14.73 -11.10
N PRO A 72 -2.66 -14.10 -11.38
CA PRO A 72 -3.72 -14.76 -12.13
C PRO A 72 -3.34 -15.02 -13.58
N ARG A 73 -2.47 -14.18 -14.15
CA ARG A 73 -1.92 -14.31 -15.50
C ARG A 73 -0.60 -13.58 -15.62
N HIS A 74 0.17 -13.91 -16.66
CA HIS A 74 1.43 -13.21 -16.94
C HIS A 74 1.20 -11.70 -17.09
N GLY A 75 2.06 -10.89 -16.46
CA GLY A 75 1.94 -9.43 -16.48
C GLY A 75 0.85 -8.86 -15.56
N VAL A 76 0.22 -9.67 -14.71
CA VAL A 76 -0.72 -9.18 -13.68
C VAL A 76 -0.34 -9.76 -12.33
N ILE A 77 -0.25 -8.89 -11.33
CA ILE A 77 -0.01 -9.27 -9.94
C ILE A 77 -1.15 -8.72 -9.09
N GLU A 78 -1.88 -9.58 -8.41
CA GLU A 78 -2.77 -9.20 -7.32
C GLU A 78 -2.00 -9.35 -6.02
N ALA A 79 -1.83 -8.26 -5.30
CA ALA A 79 -1.04 -8.23 -4.08
C ALA A 79 -1.87 -7.72 -2.92
N PHE A 80 -1.49 -8.16 -1.72
CA PHE A 80 -2.02 -7.63 -0.48
C PHE A 80 -0.87 -7.29 0.45
N ALA A 81 -0.96 -6.13 1.10
CA ALA A 81 -0.03 -5.69 2.13
C ALA A 81 -0.75 -5.61 3.47
N ARG A 82 -0.14 -6.20 4.49
CA ARG A 82 -0.53 -6.00 5.90
C ARG A 82 0.29 -4.84 6.44
N ILE A 83 -0.39 -3.82 6.92
CA ILE A 83 0.19 -2.55 7.36
C ILE A 83 -0.05 -2.44 8.85
N ALA A 84 1.02 -2.32 9.64
CA ALA A 84 0.92 -2.01 11.07
C ALA A 84 1.16 -0.51 11.28
N SER A 85 0.32 0.14 12.09
CA SER A 85 0.42 1.54 12.49
C SER A 85 0.13 1.64 13.98
N GLY A 86 1.19 1.59 14.81
CA GLY A 86 1.05 1.36 16.25
C GLY A 86 0.26 0.07 16.53
N ASP A 87 -0.80 0.18 17.32
CA ASP A 87 -1.69 -0.92 17.70
C ASP A 87 -2.83 -1.14 16.68
N ARG A 88 -2.70 -0.64 15.45
CA ARG A 88 -3.69 -0.86 14.37
C ARG A 88 -3.08 -1.69 13.26
N LEU A 89 -3.89 -2.60 12.73
CA LEU A 89 -3.57 -3.39 11.56
C LEU A 89 -4.58 -3.11 10.46
N SER A 90 -4.08 -2.78 9.27
CA SER A 90 -4.87 -2.65 8.05
C SER A 90 -4.38 -3.61 6.99
N ALA A 91 -5.30 -4.04 6.13
CA ALA A 91 -4.96 -4.72 4.89
C ALA A 91 -5.15 -3.75 3.73
N LEU A 92 -4.18 -3.72 2.82
CA LEU A 92 -4.26 -2.99 1.56
C LEU A 92 -4.15 -3.99 0.42
N ALA A 93 -5.22 -4.14 -0.34
CA ALA A 93 -5.21 -4.91 -1.58
C ALA A 93 -4.90 -3.98 -2.76
N PHE A 94 -4.08 -4.44 -3.69
CA PHE A 94 -3.79 -3.69 -4.90
C PHE A 94 -3.44 -4.63 -6.03
N ARG A 95 -3.81 -4.23 -7.24
CA ARG A 95 -3.54 -4.96 -8.47
C ARG A 95 -2.51 -4.18 -9.27
N LEU A 96 -1.48 -4.88 -9.75
CA LEU A 96 -0.47 -4.35 -10.65
C LEU A 96 -0.66 -4.98 -12.03
N GLU A 97 -0.53 -4.15 -13.05
CA GLU A 97 -0.53 -4.57 -14.45
C GLU A 97 0.77 -4.12 -15.11
N LEU A 98 1.39 -5.02 -15.86
CA LEU A 98 2.56 -4.76 -16.67
C LEU A 98 2.09 -4.18 -18.01
N GLY A 99 2.40 -2.91 -18.25
CA GLY A 99 2.10 -2.27 -19.52
C GLY A 99 2.95 -2.83 -20.67
N ALA A 100 2.55 -2.51 -21.90
CA ALA A 100 3.29 -2.86 -23.10
C ALA A 100 4.74 -2.31 -23.12
N ASP A 101 5.00 -1.26 -22.34
CA ASP A 101 6.32 -0.66 -22.13
C ASP A 101 7.15 -1.35 -21.04
N ALA A 102 6.75 -2.56 -20.62
CA ALA A 102 7.37 -3.33 -19.54
C ALA A 102 7.44 -2.61 -18.19
N ARG A 103 6.52 -1.66 -17.94
CA ARG A 103 6.40 -0.95 -16.66
C ARG A 103 5.17 -1.40 -15.88
N TRP A 104 5.40 -1.80 -14.62
CA TRP A 104 4.34 -2.09 -13.68
C TRP A 104 3.59 -0.82 -13.30
N ARG A 105 2.26 -0.89 -13.29
CA ARG A 105 1.36 0.17 -12.84
C ARG A 105 0.29 -0.38 -11.92
N CYS A 106 -0.05 0.36 -10.88
CA CYS A 106 -1.18 0.06 -10.01
C CYS A 106 -2.48 0.27 -10.79
N ALA A 107 -3.23 -0.80 -11.01
CA ALA A 107 -4.47 -0.81 -11.77
C ALA A 107 -5.71 -0.69 -10.88
N ALA A 108 -5.66 -1.26 -9.67
CA ALA A 108 -6.71 -1.14 -8.68
C ALA A 108 -6.10 -1.09 -7.28
N ILE A 109 -6.79 -0.44 -6.35
CA ILE A 109 -6.42 -0.36 -4.95
C ILE A 109 -7.66 -0.40 -4.09
N ASP A 110 -7.62 -1.18 -3.02
CA ASP A 110 -8.64 -1.21 -1.99
C ASP A 110 -7.99 -1.26 -0.60
N LEU A 111 -8.56 -0.50 0.33
CA LEU A 111 -8.10 -0.45 1.71
C LEU A 111 -9.16 -1.10 2.58
N GLY A 112 -8.79 -2.22 3.19
CA GLY A 112 -9.62 -2.93 4.16
C GLY A 112 -9.80 -2.13 5.45
N PRO A 113 -10.73 -2.57 6.31
CA PRO A 113 -11.03 -1.88 7.56
C PRO A 113 -9.80 -1.77 8.46
N LEU A 114 -9.77 -0.69 9.25
CA LEU A 114 -8.80 -0.51 10.33
C LEU A 114 -9.20 -1.45 11.48
N ALA A 115 -8.55 -2.60 11.58
CA ALA A 115 -8.68 -3.44 12.76
C ALA A 115 -7.75 -2.89 13.85
N GLN A 116 -8.24 -2.80 15.08
CA GLN A 116 -7.34 -2.65 16.22
C GLN A 116 -6.61 -3.99 16.37
N ALA A 117 -5.28 -3.96 16.38
CA ALA A 117 -4.52 -5.09 16.90
C ALA A 117 -4.97 -5.20 18.36
N VAL A 118 -5.70 -6.26 18.68
CA VAL A 118 -6.06 -6.55 20.06
C VAL A 118 -4.73 -6.64 20.81
N SER A 119 -4.44 -5.64 21.63
CA SER A 119 -3.38 -5.72 22.61
C SER A 119 -3.86 -6.77 23.61
N ASP A 120 -3.43 -8.03 23.44
CA ASP A 120 -3.53 -9.01 24.50
C ASP A 120 -2.84 -8.40 25.72
N GLY A 121 -3.64 -8.25 26.78
CA GLY A 121 -3.29 -7.49 27.97
C GLY A 121 -2.05 -8.03 28.68
N SER A 122 -1.45 -7.16 29.48
CA SER A 122 -0.65 -7.54 30.64
C SER A 122 -1.20 -6.83 31.86
#